data_AF-A0A9E3FZ14-F1
#
_entry.id   AF-A0A9E3FZ14-F1
#
_cell.length_a   1.000
_cell.length_b   1.000
_cell.length_c   1.000
_cell.angle_alpha   90.00
_cell.angle_beta   90.00
_cell.angle_gamma   90.00
#
_symmetry.space_group_name_H-M   'P 1'
#
loop_
_entity.id
_entity.type
_entity.pdbx_description
1 polymer ?
#
loop_
_entity_poly.entity_id
_entity_poly.type
_entity_poly.pdbx_seq_one_letter_code
_entity_poly.pdbx_strand_id
1 'polypeptide(L)'
;MSVQAVRNGPVPDEALSLLSERPTEASARPNPSAPPEKRRLPKATELPTQIGPVGLRFDFNDGCRVMLPETGHPWHVRLSDLDTGNLLFETDLRSGFVNSAKRYFVRFRIEVWSTDERLLCHDYCAAGRDVLIQFPIGTIGDLIGWVSYAVKFKESHNCHLTLAMGKSLIPLFRDAYPDISFVTHEEVWSERYYATYSIALFFDDHEFVHQPCDFRQVGLHRTAGYILGVDLAEAPPRIALADDSRPIAEPFVCIAVQSTTQSKYWNNPDGWRDVVDYLKQTGYRVVCIDQKRVHGRGRGWTYIPQGAEDETGDRPLQERARWLKHAAAFIGLSSGLSWLAWAVGTPVVLISGFTHPSNEFTTPYRVINYHACNSCWNDVRLRFDHTDFFWCPRHKDTPRQFECTRLITSDQVKAMLQRIPGLQAGCAPAVTGSVHAVPCETRPRSASKPSANGGMATGVTVSAGELMDRARVHIAQGDRDAQQGDLVNALKNYREGSAIMRRLSEADNRNAGFQRDLSVVRNRIGAALLAQGDLQGAIEEHRSSLAIMERLTAENPDNIEFRRDLAWCNARIAEVLRAQGRAVDRLASGPAAPAITNRPETR
;
A
#
# COMPACT_ATOMS: atom_id res chain seq x y z
N MET A 1 20.91 15.23 21.19
CA MET A 1 20.60 13.78 21.14
C MET A 1 21.67 13.08 21.94
N SER A 2 21.28 12.51 23.08
CA SER A 2 22.16 12.04 24.15
C SER A 2 22.28 10.52 24.10
N VAL A 3 23.50 9.99 23.96
CA VAL A 3 23.80 8.58 24.25
C VAL A 3 25.16 8.46 24.97
N GLN A 4 25.18 7.55 25.92
CA GLN A 4 26.12 7.36 27.03
C GLN A 4 27.52 6.88 26.61
N ALA A 5 28.54 7.37 27.33
CA ALA A 5 29.87 6.79 27.39
C ALA A 5 29.98 5.88 28.63
N VAL A 6 30.24 4.59 28.44
CA VAL A 6 30.56 3.68 29.55
C VAL A 6 32.06 3.75 29.81
N ARG A 7 32.45 4.30 30.97
CA ARG A 7 33.82 4.21 31.51
C ARG A 7 33.80 3.21 32.67
N ASN A 8 34.62 2.16 32.57
CA ASN A 8 34.85 1.21 33.67
C ASN A 8 36.03 1.68 34.53
N GLY A 9 35.81 1.77 35.84
CA GLY A 9 36.84 1.91 36.88
C GLY A 9 36.31 1.32 38.20
N PRO A 10 37.16 0.74 39.08
CA PRO A 10 36.75 -0.24 40.08
C PRO A 10 36.48 0.38 41.46
N VAL A 11 35.53 -0.18 42.22
CA VAL A 11 35.30 0.14 43.65
C VAL A 11 34.90 -1.16 44.40
N PRO A 12 35.30 -1.36 45.67
CA PRO A 12 35.41 -2.67 46.34
C PRO A 12 34.13 -3.16 47.04
N ASP A 13 34.17 -4.45 47.37
CA ASP A 13 33.25 -5.26 48.18
C ASP A 13 33.01 -4.68 49.60
N GLU A 14 31.74 -4.54 50.02
CA GLU A 14 31.03 -5.50 50.88
C GLU A 14 29.71 -4.93 51.48
N ALA A 15 28.72 -5.84 51.61
CA ALA A 15 27.54 -5.82 52.51
C ALA A 15 26.36 -4.87 52.18
N LEU A 16 25.27 -5.41 51.57
CA LEU A 16 24.04 -5.94 52.23
C LEU A 16 23.09 -4.82 52.72
N SER A 17 21.77 -4.84 52.57
CA SER A 17 20.76 -5.69 51.92
C SER A 17 19.43 -4.95 52.09
N LEU A 18 18.45 -5.29 51.24
CA LEU A 18 17.03 -4.85 51.22
C LEU A 18 16.72 -3.70 50.25
N LEU A 19 15.74 -3.94 49.37
CA LEU A 19 15.24 -3.16 48.23
C LEU A 19 15.78 -3.59 46.85
N SER A 20 15.51 -4.84 46.45
CA SER A 20 15.54 -5.26 45.05
C SER A 20 14.20 -5.86 44.66
N GLU A 21 13.45 -5.15 43.82
CA GLU A 21 12.67 -5.73 42.73
C GLU A 21 12.18 -4.57 41.84
N ARG A 22 12.98 -4.22 40.82
CA ARG A 22 12.54 -3.45 39.65
C ARG A 22 12.51 -4.39 38.45
N PRO A 23 11.61 -4.20 37.48
CA PRO A 23 11.38 -5.15 36.40
C PRO A 23 12.58 -5.21 35.46
N THR A 24 13.05 -6.42 35.16
CA THR A 24 14.15 -6.70 34.25
C THR A 24 13.71 -6.54 32.79
N GLU A 25 14.53 -5.83 32.01
CA GLU A 25 14.52 -5.82 30.55
C GLU A 25 14.70 -7.24 30.02
N ALA A 26 13.66 -7.79 29.39
CA ALA A 26 13.78 -8.98 28.56
C ALA A 26 14.37 -8.58 27.20
N SER A 27 15.68 -8.36 27.14
CA SER A 27 16.41 -8.43 25.88
C SER A 27 16.41 -9.89 25.42
N ALA A 28 15.74 -10.17 24.29
CA ALA A 28 15.75 -11.49 23.68
C ALA A 28 17.20 -11.92 23.38
N ARG A 29 17.68 -12.97 24.09
CA ARG A 29 18.93 -13.63 23.73
C ARG A 29 18.72 -14.40 22.41
N PRO A 30 19.63 -14.35 21.43
CA PRO A 30 19.49 -15.15 20.21
C PRO A 30 19.58 -16.64 20.54
N ASN A 31 18.71 -17.42 19.91
CA ASN A 31 18.68 -18.87 20.05
C ASN A 31 19.91 -19.48 19.34
N PRO A 32 20.81 -20.21 20.05
CA PRO A 32 22.09 -20.68 19.49
C PRO A 32 21.95 -21.83 18.48
N SER A 33 20.73 -22.27 18.16
CA SER A 33 20.43 -23.34 17.19
C SER A 33 19.79 -22.84 15.88
N ALA A 34 19.73 -21.52 15.66
CA ALA A 34 19.30 -20.98 14.37
C ALA A 34 20.41 -21.23 13.31
N PRO A 35 20.07 -21.77 12.11
CA PRO A 35 21.04 -21.82 11.02
C PRO A 35 21.55 -20.39 10.73
N PRO A 36 22.83 -20.23 10.36
CA PRO A 36 23.40 -18.91 10.12
C PRO A 36 22.53 -18.17 9.11
N GLU A 37 21.99 -17.02 9.53
CA GLU A 37 21.09 -16.23 8.71
C GLU A 37 21.84 -15.83 7.44
N LYS A 38 21.42 -16.35 6.28
CA LYS A 38 21.99 -15.94 4.99
C LYS A 38 21.81 -14.43 4.88
N ARG A 39 22.92 -13.70 4.94
CA ARG A 39 22.93 -12.25 4.95
C ARG A 39 22.27 -11.73 3.67
N ARG A 40 21.36 -10.76 3.80
CA ARG A 40 20.59 -10.22 2.66
C ARG A 40 21.44 -9.48 1.62
N LEU A 41 22.61 -8.97 2.04
CA LEU A 41 23.51 -8.17 1.21
C LEU A 41 24.99 -8.49 1.55
N PRO A 42 25.89 -8.45 0.56
CA PRO A 42 27.34 -8.61 0.76
C PRO A 42 27.93 -7.64 1.80
N LYS A 43 29.02 -8.05 2.46
CA LYS A 43 29.79 -7.20 3.39
C LYS A 43 30.79 -6.36 2.60
N ALA A 44 30.99 -5.12 3.06
CA ALA A 44 32.21 -4.39 2.73
C ALA A 44 33.42 -5.19 3.21
N THR A 45 34.54 -5.03 2.51
CA THR A 45 35.81 -5.63 2.93
C THR A 45 36.25 -5.09 4.30
N GLU A 46 37.02 -5.86 5.05
CA GLU A 46 37.41 -5.53 6.42
C GLU A 46 38.28 -4.27 6.48
N LEU A 47 39.23 -4.12 5.55
CA LEU A 47 40.11 -2.96 5.48
C LEU A 47 39.64 -1.99 4.41
N PRO A 48 39.68 -0.67 4.66
CA PRO A 48 39.31 0.29 3.63
C PRO A 48 40.20 0.18 2.38
N THR A 49 39.59 0.32 1.20
CA THR A 49 40.23 -0.06 -0.07
C THR A 49 41.30 0.92 -0.53
N GLN A 50 41.19 2.21 -0.20
CA GLN A 50 42.18 3.22 -0.59
C GLN A 50 43.32 3.29 0.43
N ILE A 51 44.55 3.40 -0.07
CA ILE A 51 45.75 3.54 0.76
C ILE A 51 46.12 5.03 0.79
N GLY A 52 46.31 5.57 1.99
CA GLY A 52 46.79 6.92 2.22
C GLY A 52 48.18 6.96 2.86
N PRO A 53 48.68 8.15 3.20
CA PRO A 53 50.00 8.33 3.80
C PRO A 53 50.15 7.62 5.14
N VAL A 54 51.39 7.23 5.48
CA VAL A 54 51.73 6.67 6.80
C VAL A 54 50.90 5.42 7.16
N GLY A 55 50.45 4.67 6.15
CA GLY A 55 49.70 3.42 6.33
C GLY A 55 48.22 3.59 6.68
N LEU A 56 47.68 4.82 6.73
CA LEU A 56 46.24 5.02 6.87
C LEU A 56 45.50 4.49 5.64
N ARG A 57 44.25 4.08 5.83
CA ARG A 57 43.38 3.64 4.72
C ARG A 57 42.01 4.30 4.83
N PHE A 58 41.34 4.51 3.70
CA PHE A 58 39.99 5.04 3.68
C PHE A 58 39.18 4.48 2.51
N ASP A 59 37.86 4.56 2.57
CA ASP A 59 36.96 4.31 1.44
C ASP A 59 35.54 4.82 1.72
N PHE A 60 34.63 4.54 0.78
CA PHE A 60 33.22 4.87 0.88
C PHE A 60 32.34 3.62 0.77
N ASN A 61 32.84 2.49 1.25
CA ASN A 61 32.13 1.22 1.24
C ASN A 61 31.31 1.07 2.53
N ASP A 62 29.98 1.07 2.42
CA ASP A 62 29.07 1.09 3.58
C ASP A 62 29.25 2.35 4.44
N GLY A 63 29.18 3.52 3.80
CA GLY A 63 29.48 4.83 4.38
C GLY A 63 30.95 5.22 4.25
N CYS A 64 31.34 6.35 4.84
CA CYS A 64 32.72 6.84 4.85
C CYS A 64 33.50 6.15 5.96
N ARG A 65 34.60 5.46 5.62
CA ARG A 65 35.43 4.72 6.56
C ARG A 65 36.87 5.21 6.50
N VAL A 66 37.49 5.42 7.65
CA VAL A 66 38.90 5.77 7.80
C VAL A 66 39.51 4.85 8.84
N MET A 67 40.62 4.21 8.51
CA MET A 67 41.38 3.34 9.38
C MET A 67 42.77 3.92 9.59
N LEU A 68 43.12 4.10 10.86
CA LEU A 68 44.31 4.80 11.31
C LEU A 68 45.23 3.83 12.05
N PRO A 69 46.48 3.66 11.59
CA PRO A 69 47.45 2.83 12.28
C PRO A 69 47.99 3.52 13.53
N GLU A 70 48.60 2.74 14.41
CA GLU A 70 49.35 3.29 15.55
C GLU A 70 50.66 3.92 15.06
N THR A 71 50.86 5.20 15.37
CA THR A 71 52.05 5.96 14.93
C THR A 71 52.78 6.65 16.09
N GLY A 72 52.34 6.43 17.34
CA GLY A 72 52.89 7.08 18.53
C GLY A 72 52.39 8.52 18.76
N HIS A 73 51.70 9.11 17.79
CA HIS A 73 51.07 10.43 17.87
C HIS A 73 49.54 10.30 17.70
N PRO A 74 48.73 11.17 18.35
CA PRO A 74 47.30 11.18 18.14
C PRO A 74 46.96 11.69 16.72
N TRP A 75 45.94 11.09 16.14
CA TRP A 75 45.28 11.53 14.92
C TRP A 75 44.12 12.44 15.26
N HIS A 76 43.92 13.47 14.44
CA HIS A 76 42.70 14.26 14.40
C HIS A 76 41.98 13.97 13.07
N VAL A 77 40.71 13.59 13.12
CA VAL A 77 39.92 13.24 11.92
C VAL A 77 38.68 14.09 11.85
N ARG A 78 38.41 14.61 10.66
CA ARG A 78 37.21 15.37 10.33
C ARG A 78 36.48 14.77 9.13
N LEU A 79 35.18 14.55 9.27
CA LEU A 79 34.27 14.18 8.20
C LEU A 79 33.27 15.32 7.97
N SER A 80 33.22 15.85 6.75
CA SER A 80 32.28 16.93 6.39
C SER A 80 31.46 16.57 5.16
N ASP A 81 30.32 17.22 4.99
CA ASP A 81 29.51 17.14 3.78
C ASP A 81 29.92 18.25 2.80
N LEU A 82 30.38 17.88 1.61
CA LEU A 82 30.80 18.83 0.58
C LEU A 82 29.66 19.67 0.02
N ASP A 83 28.43 19.13 0.01
CA ASP A 83 27.30 19.82 -0.62
C ASP A 83 26.70 20.87 0.30
N THR A 84 26.75 20.64 1.62
CA THR A 84 26.20 21.55 2.62
C THR A 84 27.27 22.36 3.37
N GLY A 85 28.53 21.93 3.32
CA GLY A 85 29.63 22.52 4.10
C GLY A 85 29.58 22.17 5.58
N ASN A 86 28.65 21.30 6.01
CA ASN A 86 28.49 20.95 7.42
C ASN A 86 29.61 20.02 7.90
N LEU A 87 30.13 20.30 9.09
CA LEU A 87 30.93 19.36 9.85
C LEU A 87 30.03 18.25 10.40
N LEU A 88 30.22 17.02 9.93
CA LEU A 88 29.39 15.87 10.32
C LEU A 88 29.96 15.15 11.55
N PHE A 89 31.28 15.05 11.63
CA PHE A 89 31.95 14.35 12.72
C PHE A 89 33.40 14.82 12.85
N GLU A 90 33.89 14.91 14.09
CA GLU A 90 35.27 15.27 14.41
C GLU A 90 35.70 14.52 15.67
N THR A 91 36.91 13.96 15.68
CA THR A 91 37.45 13.26 16.85
C THR A 91 38.96 13.16 16.82
N ASP A 92 39.54 12.99 18.01
CA ASP A 92 40.93 12.56 18.20
C ASP A 92 41.02 11.08 18.59
N LEU A 93 42.02 10.35 18.10
CA LEU A 93 42.29 8.95 18.47
C LEU A 93 43.75 8.55 18.22
N ARG A 94 44.27 7.54 18.94
CA ARG A 94 45.63 7.02 18.69
C ARG A 94 45.73 6.09 17.49
N SER A 95 44.72 5.24 17.33
CA SER A 95 44.61 4.27 16.24
C SER A 95 43.19 3.70 16.24
N GLY A 96 42.77 3.08 15.14
CA GLY A 96 41.45 2.44 15.00
C GLY A 96 40.65 2.94 13.81
N PHE A 97 39.32 2.81 13.88
CA PHE A 97 38.41 3.13 12.79
C PHE A 97 37.52 4.32 13.14
N VAL A 98 37.34 5.20 12.16
CA VAL A 98 36.31 6.24 12.14
C VAL A 98 35.37 5.94 10.98
N ASN A 99 34.10 5.67 11.31
CA ASN A 99 33.07 5.37 10.31
C ASN A 99 31.93 6.37 10.43
N SER A 100 31.44 6.89 9.30
CA SER A 100 30.23 7.71 9.30
C SER A 100 29.06 6.93 9.89
N ALA A 101 28.13 7.62 10.56
CA ALA A 101 26.89 6.97 10.99
C ALA A 101 26.00 6.63 9.79
N LYS A 102 25.97 7.50 8.78
CA LYS A 102 25.13 7.37 7.58
C LYS A 102 25.78 6.47 6.53
N ARG A 103 24.98 5.59 5.91
CA ARG A 103 25.38 4.57 4.92
C ARG A 103 24.84 4.85 3.52
N TYR A 104 23.89 5.76 3.39
CA TYR A 104 23.45 6.30 2.09
C TYR A 104 24.49 7.28 1.52
N PHE A 105 24.28 7.69 0.28
CA PHE A 105 25.16 8.62 -0.42
C PHE A 105 25.24 9.97 0.29
N VAL A 106 26.46 10.37 0.62
CA VAL A 106 26.83 11.72 1.03
C VAL A 106 28.17 12.01 0.37
N ARG A 107 28.34 13.21 -0.19
CA ARG A 107 29.62 13.64 -0.77
C ARG A 107 30.58 14.06 0.34
N PHE A 108 31.13 13.07 1.03
CA PHE A 108 32.03 13.30 2.16
C PHE A 108 33.35 13.97 1.74
N ARG A 109 33.85 14.87 2.59
CA ARG A 109 35.27 15.24 2.69
C ARG A 109 35.87 14.57 3.92
N ILE A 110 37.03 13.94 3.73
CA ILE A 110 37.84 13.36 4.80
C ILE A 110 39.06 14.25 4.97
N GLU A 111 39.28 14.76 6.18
CA GLU A 111 40.52 15.41 6.55
C GLU A 111 41.14 14.69 7.74
N VAL A 112 42.45 14.43 7.66
CA VAL A 112 43.21 13.74 8.72
C VAL A 112 44.49 14.51 8.98
N TRP A 113 44.74 14.80 10.24
CA TRP A 113 45.97 15.40 10.74
C TRP A 113 46.65 14.43 11.70
N SER A 114 47.97 14.52 11.77
CA SER A 114 48.76 13.96 12.87
C SER A 114 49.72 15.03 13.34
N THR A 115 49.80 15.25 14.65
CA THR A 115 50.44 16.46 15.23
C THR A 115 49.78 17.73 14.66
N ASP A 116 50.53 18.60 13.96
CA ASP A 116 50.01 19.82 13.33
C ASP A 116 49.99 19.75 11.79
N GLU A 117 50.39 18.61 11.21
CA GLU A 117 50.43 18.41 9.75
C GLU A 117 49.15 17.76 9.24
N ARG A 118 48.54 18.34 8.20
CA ARG A 118 47.41 17.72 7.49
C ARG A 118 47.92 16.68 6.50
N LEU A 119 47.80 15.41 6.88
CA LEU A 119 48.27 14.26 6.10
C LEU A 119 47.31 13.84 5.00
N LEU A 120 45.99 14.01 5.19
CA LEU A 120 44.98 13.70 4.18
C LEU A 120 43.96 14.83 4.07
N CYS A 121 43.61 15.17 2.84
CA CYS A 121 42.39 15.89 2.50
C CYS A 121 41.84 15.24 1.23
N HIS A 122 40.76 14.46 1.37
CA HIS A 122 40.17 13.70 0.28
C HIS A 122 38.69 14.05 0.11
N ASP A 123 38.36 14.60 -1.05
CA ASP A 123 36.99 14.86 -1.46
C ASP A 123 36.40 13.66 -2.17
N TYR A 124 35.17 13.30 -1.83
CA TYR A 124 34.47 12.25 -2.55
C TYR A 124 34.39 12.59 -4.05
N CYS A 125 35.00 11.74 -4.88
CA CYS A 125 34.90 11.81 -6.33
C CYS A 125 34.91 10.39 -6.91
N ALA A 126 33.77 9.96 -7.46
CA ALA A 126 33.62 8.63 -8.07
C ALA A 126 33.95 8.59 -9.57
N ALA A 127 34.30 9.72 -10.19
CA ALA A 127 34.61 9.78 -11.61
C ALA A 127 35.77 8.84 -11.96
N GLY A 128 35.54 7.93 -12.91
CA GLY A 128 36.50 6.91 -13.34
C GLY A 128 36.84 5.84 -12.29
N ARG A 129 36.13 5.80 -11.15
CA ARG A 129 36.36 4.82 -10.07
C ARG A 129 35.31 3.71 -10.08
N ASP A 130 35.69 2.53 -9.59
CA ASP A 130 34.78 1.40 -9.44
C ASP A 130 33.80 1.63 -8.28
N VAL A 131 32.49 1.62 -8.58
CA VAL A 131 31.41 1.75 -7.60
C VAL A 131 30.49 0.54 -7.66
N LEU A 132 30.15 0.01 -6.50
CA LEU A 132 29.16 -1.06 -6.36
C LEU A 132 27.82 -0.49 -5.88
N ILE A 133 26.75 -0.81 -6.61
CA ILE A 133 25.39 -0.69 -6.07
C ILE A 133 24.82 -2.10 -5.95
N GLN A 134 24.43 -2.47 -4.73
CA GLN A 134 23.95 -3.81 -4.43
C GLN A 134 22.50 -3.79 -3.97
N PHE A 135 21.74 -4.76 -4.47
CA PHE A 135 20.34 -4.93 -4.16
C PHE A 135 20.06 -6.29 -3.50
N PRO A 136 19.02 -6.41 -2.66
CA PRO A 136 18.66 -7.69 -2.06
C PRO A 136 18.20 -8.71 -3.12
N ILE A 137 18.42 -9.99 -2.85
CA ILE A 137 17.87 -11.08 -3.67
C ILE A 137 16.42 -11.32 -3.24
N GLY A 138 15.48 -11.28 -4.20
CA GLY A 138 14.07 -11.56 -3.92
C GLY A 138 13.10 -10.90 -4.90
N THR A 139 12.27 -10.00 -4.38
CA THR A 139 11.12 -9.38 -5.06
C THR A 139 11.56 -8.57 -6.29
N ILE A 140 11.23 -9.09 -7.49
CA ILE A 140 11.65 -8.51 -8.77
C ILE A 140 11.15 -7.08 -9.02
N GLY A 141 9.99 -6.70 -8.44
CA GLY A 141 9.38 -5.39 -8.66
C GLY A 141 10.21 -4.25 -8.11
N ASP A 142 10.69 -4.42 -6.87
CA ASP A 142 11.54 -3.43 -6.19
C ASP A 142 12.81 -3.19 -7.02
N LEU A 143 13.42 -4.29 -7.49
CA LEU A 143 14.65 -4.28 -8.28
C LEU A 143 14.47 -3.56 -9.62
N ILE A 144 13.42 -3.88 -10.38
CA ILE A 144 13.10 -3.19 -11.63
C ILE A 144 12.88 -1.69 -11.38
N GLY A 145 12.18 -1.33 -10.30
CA GLY A 145 11.95 0.06 -9.91
C GLY A 145 13.22 0.82 -9.51
N TRP A 146 14.28 0.13 -9.05
CA TRP A 146 15.50 0.76 -8.54
C TRP A 146 16.62 0.91 -9.58
N VAL A 147 16.66 0.07 -10.63
CA VAL A 147 17.75 0.06 -11.63
C VAL A 147 17.96 1.44 -12.26
N SER A 148 16.90 2.15 -12.62
CA SER A 148 17.01 3.48 -13.25
C SER A 148 17.71 4.51 -12.36
N TYR A 149 17.54 4.46 -11.04
CA TYR A 149 18.24 5.38 -10.13
C TYR A 149 19.73 5.05 -10.04
N ALA A 150 20.10 3.77 -10.12
CA ALA A 150 21.51 3.39 -10.19
C ALA A 150 22.16 3.85 -11.50
N VAL A 151 21.43 3.80 -12.62
CA VAL A 151 21.89 4.37 -13.90
C VAL A 151 22.09 5.88 -13.78
N LYS A 152 21.14 6.61 -13.19
CA LYS A 152 21.30 8.06 -12.94
C LYS A 152 22.52 8.37 -12.06
N PHE A 153 22.83 7.52 -11.08
CA PHE A 153 24.02 7.66 -10.24
C PHE A 153 25.29 7.53 -11.08
N LYS A 154 25.37 6.51 -11.95
CA LYS A 154 26.48 6.38 -12.90
C LYS A 154 26.63 7.62 -13.78
N GLU A 155 25.54 8.11 -14.36
CA GLU A 155 25.54 9.27 -15.26
C GLU A 155 25.98 10.55 -14.55
N SER A 156 25.50 10.76 -13.32
CA SER A 156 25.80 11.97 -12.52
C SER A 156 27.23 11.99 -12.00
N HIS A 157 27.82 10.81 -11.75
CA HIS A 157 29.16 10.69 -11.15
C HIS A 157 30.25 10.20 -12.09
N ASN A 158 29.90 9.81 -13.33
CA ASN A 158 30.82 9.27 -14.33
C ASN A 158 31.70 8.13 -13.79
N CYS A 159 31.12 7.22 -13.01
CA CYS A 159 31.83 6.10 -12.39
C CYS A 159 31.77 4.81 -13.23
N HIS A 160 32.66 3.86 -12.93
CA HIS A 160 32.55 2.49 -13.43
C HIS A 160 31.59 1.72 -12.51
N LEU A 161 30.34 1.56 -12.95
CA LEU A 161 29.29 1.00 -12.11
C LEU A 161 29.19 -0.52 -12.25
N THR A 162 29.16 -1.20 -11.11
CA THR A 162 28.74 -2.60 -10.99
C THR A 162 27.42 -2.69 -10.22
N LEU A 163 26.47 -3.46 -10.73
CA LEU A 163 25.20 -3.79 -10.09
C LEU A 163 25.19 -5.25 -9.62
N ALA A 164 25.02 -5.46 -8.32
CA ALA A 164 24.87 -6.79 -7.72
C ALA A 164 23.39 -7.12 -7.47
N MET A 165 22.88 -8.17 -8.12
CA MET A 165 21.45 -8.54 -8.08
C MET A 165 21.22 -10.05 -8.24
N GLY A 166 19.95 -10.47 -8.17
CA GLY A 166 19.58 -11.87 -8.42
C GLY A 166 19.86 -12.31 -9.86
N LYS A 167 20.43 -13.51 -10.02
CA LYS A 167 20.85 -14.08 -11.33
C LYS A 167 19.76 -14.03 -12.42
N SER A 168 18.50 -14.23 -12.05
CA SER A 168 17.38 -14.26 -13.00
C SER A 168 17.04 -12.89 -13.62
N LEU A 169 17.46 -11.79 -13.00
CA LEU A 169 17.21 -10.42 -13.49
C LEU A 169 18.29 -9.92 -14.43
N ILE A 170 19.53 -10.38 -14.27
CA ILE A 170 20.69 -9.91 -15.05
C ILE A 170 20.42 -9.95 -16.56
N PRO A 171 19.84 -11.03 -17.15
CA PRO A 171 19.58 -11.08 -18.58
C PRO A 171 18.58 -10.04 -19.10
N LEU A 172 17.76 -9.39 -18.25
CA LEU A 172 16.87 -8.32 -18.70
C LEU A 172 17.62 -7.03 -19.05
N PHE A 173 18.72 -6.77 -18.36
CA PHE A 173 19.38 -5.46 -18.34
C PHE A 173 20.74 -5.45 -19.03
N ARG A 174 21.50 -6.55 -18.94
CA ARG A 174 22.90 -6.60 -19.39
C ARG A 174 23.10 -6.04 -20.80
N ASP A 175 22.28 -6.48 -21.75
CA ASP A 175 22.44 -6.08 -23.16
C ASP A 175 21.87 -4.67 -23.42
N ALA A 176 21.05 -4.12 -22.52
CA ALA A 176 20.52 -2.76 -22.59
C ALA A 176 21.46 -1.70 -21.95
N TYR A 177 22.48 -2.15 -21.22
CA TYR A 177 23.43 -1.33 -20.47
C TYR A 177 24.86 -1.89 -20.59
N PRO A 178 25.49 -1.80 -21.79
CA PRO A 178 26.80 -2.41 -22.07
C PRO A 178 27.96 -1.80 -21.25
N ASP A 179 27.74 -0.62 -20.69
CA ASP A 179 28.66 0.17 -19.88
C ASP A 179 28.48 -0.05 -18.36
N ILE A 180 27.59 -0.96 -17.95
CA ILE A 180 27.36 -1.36 -16.56
C ILE A 180 27.68 -2.84 -16.39
N SER A 181 28.45 -3.18 -15.37
CA SER A 181 28.71 -4.58 -15.02
C SER A 181 27.56 -5.14 -14.18
N PHE A 182 27.07 -6.34 -14.50
CA PHE A 182 26.02 -7.01 -13.73
C PHE A 182 26.53 -8.34 -13.18
N VAL A 183 26.48 -8.50 -11.87
CA VAL A 183 27.04 -9.64 -11.14
C VAL A 183 26.04 -10.20 -10.13
N THR A 184 26.20 -11.47 -9.76
CA THR A 184 25.52 -12.02 -8.58
C THR A 184 26.24 -11.62 -7.30
N HIS A 185 25.62 -11.85 -6.13
CA HIS A 185 26.25 -11.53 -4.83
C HIS A 185 27.54 -12.32 -4.60
N GLU A 186 27.61 -13.56 -5.12
CA GLU A 186 28.78 -14.43 -4.99
C GLU A 186 29.97 -13.99 -5.87
N GLU A 187 29.69 -13.21 -6.92
CA GLU A 187 30.67 -12.67 -7.86
C GLU A 187 31.20 -11.29 -7.41
N VAL A 188 30.68 -10.74 -6.30
CA VAL A 188 31.14 -9.45 -5.76
C VAL A 188 32.54 -9.57 -5.17
N TRP A 189 33.47 -8.78 -5.71
CA TRP A 189 34.82 -8.62 -5.18
C TRP A 189 34.96 -7.32 -4.38
N SER A 190 34.71 -7.37 -3.07
CA SER A 190 34.58 -6.17 -2.22
C SER A 190 35.83 -5.29 -2.16
N GLU A 191 37.04 -5.85 -2.32
CA GLU A 191 38.31 -5.09 -2.30
C GLU A 191 38.48 -4.16 -3.50
N ARG A 192 37.72 -4.38 -4.59
CA ARG A 192 37.84 -3.59 -5.83
C ARG A 192 37.25 -2.18 -5.69
N TYR A 193 36.21 -2.03 -4.88
CA TYR A 193 35.34 -0.86 -4.98
C TYR A 193 35.84 0.32 -4.16
N TYR A 194 35.76 1.51 -4.76
CA TYR A 194 35.98 2.79 -4.08
C TYR A 194 34.79 3.16 -3.18
N ALA A 195 33.57 2.87 -3.64
CA ALA A 195 32.34 3.11 -2.90
C ALA A 195 31.34 1.99 -3.10
N THR A 196 30.52 1.72 -2.07
CA THR A 196 29.45 0.72 -2.12
C THR A 196 28.18 1.27 -1.49
N TYR A 197 27.06 1.21 -2.22
CA TYR A 197 25.74 1.62 -1.75
C TYR A 197 24.77 0.45 -1.74
N SER A 198 24.08 0.28 -0.62
CA SER A 198 23.11 -0.79 -0.39
C SER A 198 21.69 -0.25 -0.52
N ILE A 199 20.95 -0.72 -1.51
CA ILE A 199 19.56 -0.31 -1.73
C ILE A 199 18.65 -1.43 -1.25
N ALA A 200 17.82 -1.14 -0.25
CA ALA A 200 16.82 -2.07 0.26
C ALA A 200 15.67 -1.29 0.92
N LEU A 201 14.65 -2.02 1.37
CA LEU A 201 13.61 -1.49 2.25
C LEU A 201 14.09 -1.60 3.69
N PHE A 202 14.55 -0.48 4.25
CA PHE A 202 15.02 -0.42 5.63
C PHE A 202 13.87 -0.10 6.56
N PHE A 203 13.37 -1.15 7.16
CA PHE A 203 12.30 -1.17 8.12
C PHE A 203 12.90 -0.90 9.53
N ASP A 204 12.22 -0.11 10.38
CA ASP A 204 12.72 0.36 11.70
C ASP A 204 14.05 1.14 11.68
N ASP A 205 14.40 1.76 10.55
CA ASP A 205 15.56 2.65 10.47
C ASP A 205 15.25 4.03 11.08
N HIS A 206 14.92 4.05 12.37
CA HIS A 206 14.48 5.23 13.11
C HIS A 206 15.54 6.34 13.19
N GLU A 207 16.82 5.93 13.16
CA GLU A 207 17.96 6.84 13.18
C GLU A 207 18.39 7.25 11.76
N PHE A 208 17.68 6.80 10.72
CA PHE A 208 17.99 7.09 9.32
C PHE A 208 19.46 6.78 9.01
N VAL A 209 19.91 5.57 9.31
CA VAL A 209 21.28 5.09 9.09
C VAL A 209 21.47 4.73 7.62
N HIS A 210 20.53 3.99 7.04
CA HIS A 210 20.65 3.40 5.71
C HIS A 210 19.86 4.13 4.64
N GLN A 211 18.81 4.85 5.02
CA GLN A 211 18.01 5.70 4.13
C GLN A 211 17.82 7.10 4.73
N PRO A 212 17.80 8.17 3.92
CA PRO A 212 17.63 9.54 4.44
C PRO A 212 16.26 9.79 5.09
N CYS A 213 15.24 9.06 4.64
CA CYS A 213 13.87 9.12 5.14
C CYS A 213 13.19 7.77 4.98
N ASP A 214 12.08 7.56 5.68
CA ASP A 214 11.32 6.31 5.60
C ASP A 214 10.74 6.11 4.19
N PHE A 215 11.06 4.98 3.55
CA PHE A 215 10.60 4.66 2.19
C PHE A 215 9.08 4.72 2.04
N ARG A 216 8.31 4.50 3.12
CA ARG A 216 6.84 4.51 3.09
C ARG A 216 6.27 5.88 2.78
N GLN A 217 7.03 6.95 3.06
CA GLN A 217 6.65 8.34 2.82
C GLN A 217 6.89 8.76 1.37
N VAL A 218 7.94 8.23 0.74
CA VAL A 218 8.40 8.66 -0.61
C VAL A 218 8.02 7.68 -1.73
N GLY A 219 7.66 6.45 -1.36
CA GLY A 219 7.31 5.36 -2.24
C GLY A 219 8.43 4.32 -2.39
N LEU A 220 8.03 3.09 -2.71
CA LEU A 220 8.87 1.90 -2.78
C LEU A 220 10.13 2.09 -3.62
N HIS A 221 9.98 2.72 -4.78
CA HIS A 221 11.04 2.82 -5.78
C HIS A 221 11.87 4.10 -5.61
N ARG A 222 11.23 5.24 -5.29
CA ARG A 222 11.93 6.54 -5.12
C ARG A 222 12.92 6.55 -3.97
N THR A 223 12.75 5.69 -2.95
CA THR A 223 13.73 5.54 -1.86
C THR A 223 15.15 5.26 -2.38
N ALA A 224 15.29 4.53 -3.50
CA ALA A 224 16.59 4.32 -4.13
C ALA A 224 17.23 5.63 -4.61
N GLY A 225 16.43 6.54 -5.18
CA GLY A 225 16.87 7.88 -5.56
C GLY A 225 17.34 8.70 -4.36
N TYR A 226 16.62 8.63 -3.23
CA TYR A 226 17.04 9.27 -1.97
C TYR A 226 18.33 8.66 -1.42
N ILE A 227 18.45 7.33 -1.38
CA ILE A 227 19.65 6.63 -0.90
C ILE A 227 20.88 6.97 -1.76
N LEU A 228 20.69 7.16 -3.07
CA LEU A 228 21.77 7.48 -4.01
C LEU A 228 22.01 8.98 -4.21
N GLY A 229 21.13 9.84 -3.69
CA GLY A 229 21.23 11.30 -3.87
C GLY A 229 21.08 11.77 -5.31
N VAL A 230 20.22 11.12 -6.11
CA VAL A 230 20.00 11.43 -7.54
C VAL A 230 18.60 12.00 -7.78
N ASP A 231 18.36 12.49 -9.01
CA ASP A 231 17.04 12.94 -9.44
C ASP A 231 15.95 11.86 -9.22
N LEU A 232 14.87 12.28 -8.55
CA LEU A 232 13.77 11.45 -8.08
C LEU A 232 12.70 11.18 -9.14
N ALA A 233 12.79 11.78 -10.33
CA ALA A 233 11.86 11.47 -11.41
C ALA A 233 11.93 9.98 -11.75
N GLU A 234 10.81 9.28 -11.68
CA GLU A 234 10.75 7.86 -12.04
C GLU A 234 10.95 7.69 -13.55
N ALA A 235 11.66 6.63 -13.93
CA ALA A 235 11.85 6.25 -15.33
C ALA A 235 11.91 4.72 -15.44
N PRO A 236 11.26 4.10 -16.43
CA PRO A 236 11.38 2.67 -16.66
C PRO A 236 12.82 2.32 -17.05
N PRO A 237 13.41 1.22 -16.52
CA PRO A 237 14.71 0.77 -16.99
C PRO A 237 14.60 0.25 -18.43
N ARG A 238 15.67 0.38 -19.19
CA ARG A 238 15.78 -0.21 -20.53
C ARG A 238 15.89 -1.73 -20.39
N ILE A 239 15.11 -2.44 -21.22
CA ILE A 239 15.16 -3.89 -21.31
C ILE A 239 15.48 -4.28 -22.75
N ALA A 240 16.44 -5.19 -22.92
CA ALA A 240 16.76 -5.80 -24.19
C ALA A 240 16.25 -7.25 -24.18
N LEU A 241 15.49 -7.62 -25.20
CA LEU A 241 14.96 -8.97 -25.36
C LEU A 241 15.81 -9.70 -26.40
N ALA A 242 16.31 -10.89 -26.06
CA ALA A 242 17.00 -11.75 -27.02
C ALA A 242 16.04 -12.24 -28.12
N ASP A 243 14.76 -12.40 -27.77
CA ASP A 243 13.68 -12.71 -28.69
C ASP A 243 12.54 -11.71 -28.51
N ASP A 244 12.31 -10.90 -29.54
CA ASP A 244 11.28 -9.86 -29.61
C ASP A 244 10.12 -10.26 -30.56
N SER A 245 9.95 -11.56 -30.80
CA SER A 245 8.85 -12.07 -31.60
C SER A 245 7.53 -12.01 -30.84
N ARG A 246 6.47 -11.70 -31.59
CA ARG A 246 5.11 -11.68 -31.07
C ARG A 246 4.69 -13.11 -30.69
N PRO A 247 4.30 -13.41 -29.42
CA PRO A 247 3.99 -14.78 -29.00
C PRO A 247 2.76 -15.39 -29.69
N ILE A 248 1.73 -14.58 -29.93
CA ILE A 248 0.49 -14.99 -30.59
C ILE A 248 -0.01 -13.90 -31.54
N ALA A 249 -0.61 -14.28 -32.66
CA ALA A 249 -1.01 -13.34 -33.70
C ALA A 249 -2.16 -12.44 -33.24
N GLU A 250 -3.18 -13.02 -32.60
CA GLU A 250 -4.39 -12.32 -32.18
C GLU A 250 -4.10 -11.25 -31.12
N PRO A 251 -4.95 -10.21 -30.98
CA PRO A 251 -4.84 -9.25 -29.89
C PRO A 251 -5.10 -9.94 -28.54
N PHE A 252 -4.26 -9.63 -27.55
CA PHE A 252 -4.36 -10.22 -26.22
C PHE A 252 -4.02 -9.21 -25.12
N VAL A 253 -4.55 -9.47 -23.94
CA VAL A 253 -4.26 -8.77 -22.69
C VAL A 253 -3.62 -9.75 -21.72
N CYS A 254 -2.52 -9.34 -21.09
CA CYS A 254 -1.89 -10.12 -20.04
C CYS A 254 -2.50 -9.77 -18.68
N ILE A 255 -2.66 -10.78 -17.82
CA ILE A 255 -3.07 -10.59 -16.43
C ILE A 255 -2.07 -11.24 -15.47
N ALA A 256 -1.93 -10.66 -14.29
CA ALA A 256 -1.24 -11.26 -13.16
C ALA A 256 -2.10 -11.14 -11.89
N VAL A 257 -2.53 -12.27 -11.37
CA VAL A 257 -3.46 -12.37 -10.25
C VAL A 257 -2.80 -12.82 -8.96
N GLN A 258 -1.52 -13.23 -9.00
CA GLN A 258 -0.80 -13.73 -7.85
C GLN A 258 0.11 -12.66 -7.20
N SER A 259 0.33 -12.80 -5.88
CA SER A 259 1.22 -11.93 -5.12
C SER A 259 1.77 -12.60 -3.87
N THR A 260 2.62 -11.92 -3.11
CA THR A 260 3.34 -12.49 -1.95
C THR A 260 2.58 -12.45 -0.63
N THR A 261 1.49 -11.68 -0.55
CA THR A 261 0.61 -11.56 0.62
C THR A 261 -0.82 -11.32 0.16
N GLN A 262 -1.81 -11.86 0.89
CA GLN A 262 -3.24 -11.76 0.55
C GLN A 262 -3.70 -10.29 0.43
N SER A 263 -3.10 -9.37 1.17
CA SER A 263 -3.42 -7.95 1.08
C SER A 263 -3.16 -7.33 -0.30
N LYS A 264 -2.20 -7.87 -1.06
CA LYS A 264 -1.90 -7.39 -2.42
C LYS A 264 -2.86 -7.94 -3.48
N TYR A 265 -3.60 -8.99 -3.16
CA TYR A 265 -4.58 -9.57 -4.09
C TYR A 265 -5.76 -8.64 -4.30
N TRP A 266 -6.38 -8.75 -5.47
CA TRP A 266 -7.72 -8.21 -5.67
C TRP A 266 -8.74 -9.19 -5.07
N ASN A 267 -9.20 -8.88 -3.85
CA ASN A 267 -10.04 -9.77 -3.06
C ASN A 267 -11.54 -9.66 -3.39
N ASN A 268 -11.92 -8.96 -4.46
CA ASN A 268 -13.30 -8.95 -4.93
C ASN A 268 -13.64 -10.35 -5.51
N PRO A 269 -14.73 -11.00 -5.06
CA PRO A 269 -15.02 -12.40 -5.41
C PRO A 269 -15.28 -12.62 -6.91
N ASP A 270 -15.94 -11.66 -7.57
CA ASP A 270 -16.33 -11.77 -8.98
C ASP A 270 -15.41 -10.95 -9.91
N GLY A 271 -14.57 -10.09 -9.32
CA GLY A 271 -13.77 -9.08 -10.02
C GLY A 271 -13.00 -9.61 -11.24
N TRP A 272 -12.14 -10.62 -11.03
CA TRP A 272 -11.34 -11.18 -12.11
C TRP A 272 -12.18 -11.88 -13.18
N ARG A 273 -13.21 -12.63 -12.77
CA ARG A 273 -14.09 -13.33 -13.71
C ARG A 273 -14.79 -12.33 -14.64
N ASP A 274 -15.40 -11.29 -14.07
CA ASP A 274 -16.09 -10.25 -14.82
C ASP A 274 -15.17 -9.53 -15.82
N VAL A 275 -13.93 -9.26 -15.43
CA VAL A 275 -12.96 -8.58 -16.29
C VAL A 275 -12.49 -9.50 -17.42
N VAL A 276 -12.25 -10.78 -17.14
CA VAL A 276 -11.90 -11.78 -18.16
C VAL A 276 -13.04 -11.92 -19.16
N ASP A 277 -14.28 -12.06 -18.70
CA ASP A 277 -15.45 -12.20 -19.56
C ASP A 277 -15.66 -10.95 -20.43
N TYR A 278 -15.51 -9.76 -19.84
CA TYR A 278 -15.58 -8.49 -20.57
C TYR A 278 -14.52 -8.38 -21.68
N LEU A 279 -13.26 -8.71 -21.38
CA LEU A 279 -12.17 -8.66 -22.38
C LEU A 279 -12.40 -9.64 -23.54
N LYS A 280 -12.91 -10.84 -23.23
CA LYS A 280 -13.25 -11.82 -24.28
C LYS A 280 -14.40 -11.36 -25.16
N GLN A 281 -15.44 -10.78 -24.57
CA GLN A 281 -16.58 -10.22 -25.32
C GLN A 281 -16.16 -9.05 -26.23
N THR A 282 -15.03 -8.39 -25.91
CA THR A 282 -14.42 -7.33 -26.72
C THR A 282 -13.30 -7.85 -27.64
N GLY A 283 -13.27 -9.16 -27.90
CA GLY A 283 -12.39 -9.78 -28.90
C GLY A 283 -10.94 -10.01 -28.47
N TYR A 284 -10.60 -9.78 -27.21
CA TYR A 284 -9.25 -10.04 -26.69
C TYR A 284 -9.11 -11.46 -26.14
N ARG A 285 -7.99 -12.10 -26.46
CA ARG A 285 -7.49 -13.24 -25.68
C ARG A 285 -6.99 -12.73 -24.33
N VAL A 286 -7.19 -13.50 -23.26
CA VAL A 286 -6.78 -13.11 -21.91
C VAL A 286 -5.80 -14.13 -21.37
N VAL A 287 -4.55 -13.73 -21.17
CA VAL A 287 -3.43 -14.63 -20.89
C VAL A 287 -2.90 -14.37 -19.48
N CYS A 288 -2.95 -15.39 -18.62
CA CYS A 288 -2.40 -15.32 -17.27
C CYS A 288 -0.93 -15.74 -17.29
N ILE A 289 -0.03 -14.85 -16.84
CA ILE A 289 1.43 -15.04 -16.91
C ILE A 289 2.11 -15.15 -15.55
N ASP A 290 1.35 -15.41 -14.49
CA ASP A 290 1.87 -15.58 -13.13
C ASP A 290 2.89 -16.72 -13.04
N GLN A 291 3.84 -16.61 -12.10
CA GLN A 291 4.78 -17.71 -11.82
C GLN A 291 4.04 -18.98 -11.37
N LYS A 292 2.95 -18.83 -10.61
CA LYS A 292 2.19 -19.93 -10.01
C LYS A 292 0.76 -19.89 -10.52
N ARG A 293 0.27 -21.04 -10.96
CA ARG A 293 -1.14 -21.24 -11.30
C ARG A 293 -2.08 -21.06 -10.10
N VAL A 294 -1.61 -21.50 -8.93
CA VAL A 294 -2.35 -21.46 -7.67
C VAL A 294 -1.39 -21.03 -6.56
N HIS A 295 -1.77 -20.03 -5.77
CA HIS A 295 -0.98 -19.59 -4.63
C HIS A 295 -1.88 -19.15 -3.47
N GLY A 296 -1.41 -19.35 -2.24
CA GLY A 296 -2.20 -19.14 -1.04
C GLY A 296 -1.58 -19.80 0.19
N ARG A 297 -2.25 -19.65 1.33
CA ARG A 297 -1.95 -20.36 2.57
C ARG A 297 -3.25 -20.65 3.33
N GLY A 298 -3.26 -21.73 4.12
CA GLY A 298 -4.39 -22.05 4.98
C GLY A 298 -5.70 -22.16 4.19
N ARG A 299 -6.68 -21.29 4.49
CA ARG A 299 -8.00 -21.26 3.84
C ARG A 299 -8.10 -20.27 2.67
N GLY A 300 -7.09 -19.43 2.43
CA GLY A 300 -7.08 -18.44 1.35
C GLY A 300 -6.20 -18.90 0.21
N TRP A 301 -6.82 -19.40 -0.86
CA TRP A 301 -6.15 -19.83 -2.08
C TRP A 301 -6.72 -19.08 -3.28
N THR A 302 -5.84 -18.52 -4.08
CA THR A 302 -6.20 -17.86 -5.34
C THR A 302 -5.72 -18.69 -6.50
N TYR A 303 -6.65 -18.99 -7.40
CA TYR A 303 -6.42 -19.76 -8.62
C TYR A 303 -6.36 -18.80 -9.81
N ILE A 304 -5.73 -19.23 -10.89
CA ILE A 304 -5.92 -18.63 -12.21
C ILE A 304 -7.44 -18.44 -12.48
N PRO A 305 -7.87 -17.26 -12.96
CA PRO A 305 -9.29 -17.00 -13.20
C PRO A 305 -9.85 -17.92 -14.28
N GLN A 306 -11.11 -18.34 -14.12
CA GLN A 306 -11.81 -19.08 -15.15
C GLN A 306 -11.83 -18.28 -16.46
N GLY A 307 -11.54 -18.95 -17.57
CA GLY A 307 -11.49 -18.34 -18.89
C GLY A 307 -10.13 -17.75 -19.26
N ALA A 308 -9.24 -17.44 -18.31
CA ALA A 308 -7.88 -17.02 -18.67
C ALA A 308 -7.08 -18.20 -19.24
N GLU A 309 -6.29 -17.94 -20.27
CA GLU A 309 -5.34 -18.89 -20.84
C GLU A 309 -4.14 -19.05 -19.90
N ASP A 310 -3.65 -20.29 -19.79
CA ASP A 310 -2.65 -20.67 -18.80
C ASP A 310 -1.23 -20.61 -19.39
N GLU A 311 -0.61 -19.44 -19.30
CA GLU A 311 0.82 -19.25 -19.56
C GLU A 311 1.62 -19.10 -18.26
N THR A 312 1.08 -19.67 -17.17
CA THR A 312 1.74 -19.64 -15.87
C THR A 312 2.99 -20.51 -15.84
N GLY A 313 3.80 -20.35 -14.80
CA GLY A 313 4.99 -21.16 -14.54
C GLY A 313 6.24 -20.33 -14.30
N ASP A 314 7.23 -20.97 -13.70
CA ASP A 314 8.54 -20.39 -13.41
C ASP A 314 9.41 -20.37 -14.67
N ARG A 315 9.10 -19.42 -15.57
CA ARG A 315 9.80 -19.24 -16.84
C ARG A 315 10.71 -18.02 -16.80
N PRO A 316 11.72 -17.93 -17.69
CA PRO A 316 12.65 -16.80 -17.72
C PRO A 316 11.93 -15.45 -17.82
N LEU A 317 12.43 -14.45 -17.10
CA LEU A 317 11.82 -13.11 -17.11
C LEU A 317 11.87 -12.44 -18.48
N GLN A 318 12.85 -12.76 -19.33
CA GLN A 318 12.86 -12.28 -20.72
C GLN A 318 11.63 -12.77 -21.49
N GLU A 319 11.19 -14.02 -21.30
CA GLU A 319 9.98 -14.53 -21.93
C GLU A 319 8.74 -13.79 -21.42
N ARG A 320 8.67 -13.51 -20.12
CA ARG A 320 7.58 -12.71 -19.52
C ARG A 320 7.55 -11.29 -20.06
N ALA A 321 8.72 -10.67 -20.20
CA ALA A 321 8.88 -9.34 -20.78
C ALA A 321 8.41 -9.32 -22.25
N ARG A 322 8.72 -10.37 -23.03
CA ARG A 322 8.22 -10.57 -24.40
C ARG A 322 6.69 -10.63 -24.45
N TRP A 323 6.06 -11.46 -23.60
CA TRP A 323 4.59 -11.50 -23.50
C TRP A 323 3.98 -10.12 -23.22
N LEU A 324 4.53 -9.41 -22.24
CA LEU A 324 4.05 -8.10 -21.84
C LEU A 324 4.20 -7.05 -22.95
N LYS A 325 5.38 -6.98 -23.58
CA LYS A 325 5.69 -5.99 -24.62
C LYS A 325 4.72 -6.03 -25.81
N HIS A 326 4.21 -7.23 -26.13
CA HIS A 326 3.27 -7.41 -27.25
C HIS A 326 1.80 -7.42 -26.86
N ALA A 327 1.48 -7.35 -25.56
CA ALA A 327 0.12 -7.27 -25.06
C ALA A 327 -0.48 -5.88 -25.33
N ALA A 328 -1.79 -5.84 -25.61
CA ALA A 328 -2.51 -4.57 -25.79
C ALA A 328 -2.60 -3.76 -24.49
N ALA A 329 -2.68 -4.47 -23.36
CA ALA A 329 -2.62 -3.93 -22.01
C ALA A 329 -2.19 -5.03 -21.04
N PHE A 330 -1.82 -4.62 -19.83
CA PHE A 330 -1.58 -5.49 -18.71
C PHE A 330 -2.45 -5.10 -17.51
N ILE A 331 -3.07 -6.08 -16.86
CA ILE A 331 -3.86 -5.89 -15.64
C ILE A 331 -3.18 -6.65 -14.52
N GLY A 332 -2.73 -5.93 -13.50
CA GLY A 332 -1.94 -6.52 -12.44
C GLY A 332 -2.18 -5.90 -11.09
N LEU A 333 -1.48 -6.46 -10.12
CA LEU A 333 -1.51 -6.07 -8.72
C LEU A 333 -0.34 -5.13 -8.38
N SER A 334 -0.22 -4.73 -7.13
CA SER A 334 1.04 -4.17 -6.59
C SER A 334 2.13 -5.25 -6.47
N SER A 335 2.53 -5.85 -7.60
CA SER A 335 3.48 -6.96 -7.70
C SER A 335 4.51 -6.74 -8.82
N GLY A 336 5.51 -7.62 -8.88
CA GLY A 336 6.66 -7.46 -9.77
C GLY A 336 6.35 -7.46 -11.27
N LEU A 337 5.31 -8.18 -11.72
CA LEU A 337 4.92 -8.21 -13.13
C LEU A 337 4.38 -6.86 -13.62
N SER A 338 3.78 -6.06 -12.74
CA SER A 338 3.37 -4.68 -13.06
C SER A 338 4.57 -3.78 -13.37
N TRP A 339 5.67 -3.94 -12.62
CA TRP A 339 6.92 -3.23 -12.89
C TRP A 339 7.55 -3.67 -14.21
N LEU A 340 7.52 -4.97 -14.50
CA LEU A 340 8.03 -5.49 -15.76
C LEU A 340 7.22 -4.98 -16.96
N ALA A 341 5.89 -4.95 -16.83
CA ALA A 341 5.00 -4.43 -17.86
C ALA A 341 5.25 -2.93 -18.13
N TRP A 342 5.43 -2.15 -17.05
CA TRP A 342 5.82 -0.75 -17.14
C TRP A 342 7.18 -0.56 -17.82
N ALA A 343 8.18 -1.39 -17.47
CA ALA A 343 9.51 -1.32 -18.04
C ALA A 343 9.57 -1.58 -19.55
N VAL A 344 8.70 -2.46 -20.07
CA VAL A 344 8.59 -2.73 -21.51
C VAL A 344 7.58 -1.85 -22.24
N GLY A 345 7.00 -0.85 -21.56
CA GLY A 345 6.11 0.15 -22.15
C GLY A 345 4.66 -0.29 -22.35
N THR A 346 4.23 -1.41 -21.76
CA THR A 346 2.83 -1.86 -21.84
C THR A 346 1.92 -0.96 -21.00
N PRO A 347 0.73 -0.57 -21.48
CA PRO A 347 -0.27 0.11 -20.63
C PRO A 347 -0.64 -0.75 -19.42
N VAL A 348 -0.46 -0.24 -18.20
CA VAL A 348 -0.69 -1.00 -16.96
C VAL A 348 -1.92 -0.50 -16.19
N VAL A 349 -2.96 -1.33 -16.09
CA VAL A 349 -4.04 -1.19 -15.12
C VAL A 349 -3.60 -1.80 -13.79
N LEU A 350 -3.31 -0.95 -12.80
CA LEU A 350 -2.74 -1.38 -11.52
C LEU A 350 -3.81 -1.36 -10.41
N ILE A 351 -4.23 -2.55 -9.97
CA ILE A 351 -5.23 -2.73 -8.93
C ILE A 351 -4.53 -2.87 -7.57
N SER A 352 -4.75 -1.90 -6.68
CA SER A 352 -4.28 -1.98 -5.29
C SER A 352 -5.03 -1.00 -4.39
N GLY A 353 -5.60 -1.50 -3.31
CA GLY A 353 -6.02 -0.68 -2.16
C GLY A 353 -5.05 -0.78 -0.99
N PHE A 354 -4.11 -1.73 -1.03
CA PHE A 354 -3.14 -1.99 0.03
C PHE A 354 -2.04 -0.93 0.10
N THR A 355 -1.65 -0.41 -1.06
CA THR A 355 -0.62 0.61 -1.24
C THR A 355 -1.24 1.92 -1.69
N HIS A 356 -0.66 3.03 -1.23
CA HIS A 356 -0.99 4.36 -1.73
C HIS A 356 -0.51 4.51 -3.19
N PRO A 357 -1.16 5.30 -4.07
CA PRO A 357 -0.73 5.45 -5.46
C PRO A 357 0.69 5.99 -5.67
N SER A 358 1.27 6.68 -4.68
CA SER A 358 2.66 7.13 -4.75
C SER A 358 3.69 6.01 -4.53
N ASN A 359 3.25 4.80 -4.15
CA ASN A 359 4.14 3.70 -3.79
C ASN A 359 4.80 3.06 -5.02
N GLU A 360 4.01 2.79 -6.06
CA GLU A 360 4.48 2.27 -7.35
C GLU A 360 4.83 3.38 -8.34
N PHE A 361 5.13 3.00 -9.58
CA PHE A 361 5.20 3.92 -10.72
C PHE A 361 3.82 4.52 -11.03
N THR A 362 3.84 5.68 -11.67
CA THR A 362 2.66 6.40 -12.12
C THR A 362 2.07 5.72 -13.34
N THR A 363 0.77 5.45 -13.27
CA THR A 363 -0.04 5.03 -14.41
C THR A 363 -1.37 5.77 -14.36
N PRO A 364 -1.88 6.28 -15.51
CA PRO A 364 -3.20 6.90 -15.55
C PRO A 364 -4.34 5.88 -15.31
N TYR A 365 -4.02 4.59 -15.27
CA TYR A 365 -4.97 3.48 -15.10
C TYR A 365 -4.90 2.84 -13.70
N ARG A 366 -4.45 3.60 -12.69
CA ARG A 366 -4.40 3.15 -11.28
C ARG A 366 -5.81 2.98 -10.70
N VAL A 367 -6.09 1.81 -10.13
CA VAL A 367 -7.39 1.48 -9.51
C VAL A 367 -7.29 1.37 -7.98
N ILE A 368 -7.89 2.32 -7.27
CA ILE A 368 -7.96 2.37 -5.80
C ILE A 368 -9.34 2.86 -5.35
N ASN A 369 -9.82 2.39 -4.20
CA ASN A 369 -11.05 2.89 -3.57
C ASN A 369 -10.73 3.58 -2.24
N TYR A 370 -10.97 4.90 -2.18
CA TYR A 370 -10.69 5.73 -0.99
C TYR A 370 -11.83 5.73 0.05
N HIS A 371 -12.99 5.17 -0.27
CA HIS A 371 -14.11 5.06 0.69
C HIS A 371 -13.95 3.89 1.67
N ALA A 372 -12.95 3.04 1.45
CA ALA A 372 -12.59 1.91 2.29
C ALA A 372 -11.26 2.15 3.00
N CYS A 373 -10.94 1.32 4.00
CA CYS A 373 -9.57 1.18 4.50
C CYS A 373 -8.61 1.01 3.31
N ASN A 374 -7.51 1.76 3.30
CA ASN A 374 -6.54 1.72 2.22
C ASN A 374 -5.12 2.05 2.73
N SER A 375 -4.13 1.86 1.87
CA SER A 375 -2.75 2.30 2.07
C SER A 375 -2.07 1.76 3.34
N CYS A 376 -2.44 0.56 3.79
CA CYS A 376 -1.87 -0.06 5.00
C CYS A 376 -0.35 -0.22 4.92
N TRP A 377 0.20 -0.46 3.72
CA TRP A 377 1.64 -0.58 3.49
C TRP A 377 2.41 0.73 3.74
N ASN A 378 1.77 1.88 3.47
CA ASN A 378 2.39 3.20 3.54
C ASN A 378 2.20 3.89 4.89
N ASP A 379 1.38 3.33 5.79
CA ASP A 379 1.18 3.89 7.12
C ASP A 379 2.42 3.62 8.00
N VAL A 380 3.18 4.67 8.29
CA VAL A 380 4.43 4.58 9.07
C VAL A 380 4.23 4.06 10.50
N ARG A 381 3.01 4.16 11.02
CA ARG A 381 2.63 3.64 12.36
C ARG A 381 2.44 2.13 12.37
N LEU A 382 2.33 1.50 11.20
CA LEU A 382 2.08 0.08 11.05
C LEU A 382 3.36 -0.64 10.64
N ARG A 383 3.60 -1.80 11.23
CA ARG A 383 4.72 -2.67 10.87
C ARG A 383 4.25 -3.83 10.01
N PHE A 384 4.77 -3.94 8.79
CA PHE A 384 4.49 -5.08 7.93
C PHE A 384 5.08 -6.37 8.53
N ASP A 385 4.25 -7.41 8.64
CA ASP A 385 4.68 -8.73 9.09
C ASP A 385 4.92 -9.62 7.86
N HIS A 386 6.20 -9.92 7.61
CA HIS A 386 6.61 -10.76 6.47
C HIS A 386 6.22 -12.23 6.62
N THR A 387 5.86 -12.68 7.82
CA THR A 387 5.49 -14.06 8.10
C THR A 387 3.98 -14.29 7.99
N ASP A 388 3.19 -13.23 8.14
CA ASP A 388 1.74 -13.26 8.07
C ASP A 388 1.23 -13.04 6.63
N PHE A 389 0.89 -14.13 5.95
CA PHE A 389 0.31 -14.05 4.61
C PHE A 389 -1.03 -13.29 4.59
N PHE A 390 -1.79 -13.31 5.69
CA PHE A 390 -3.10 -12.64 5.81
C PHE A 390 -3.00 -11.27 6.50
N TRP A 391 -1.82 -10.66 6.51
CA TRP A 391 -1.57 -9.38 7.18
C TRP A 391 -2.58 -8.30 6.78
N CYS A 392 -3.43 -7.90 7.71
CA CYS A 392 -4.43 -6.86 7.55
C CYS A 392 -4.53 -6.06 8.87
N PRO A 393 -3.57 -5.17 9.14
CA PRO A 393 -3.28 -4.69 10.50
C PRO A 393 -4.47 -4.00 11.20
N ARG A 394 -5.40 -3.43 10.43
CA ARG A 394 -6.56 -2.70 10.97
C ARG A 394 -7.82 -3.57 11.11
N HIS A 395 -7.94 -4.64 10.33
CA HIS A 395 -9.21 -5.37 10.15
C HIS A 395 -9.05 -6.90 10.04
N LYS A 396 -7.89 -7.46 10.42
CA LYS A 396 -7.66 -8.91 10.44
C LYS A 396 -8.72 -9.61 11.29
N ASP A 397 -9.24 -10.73 10.79
CA ASP A 397 -10.27 -11.55 11.46
C ASP A 397 -11.58 -10.80 11.76
N THR A 398 -11.88 -9.76 10.96
CA THR A 398 -13.15 -9.03 11.00
C THR A 398 -13.90 -9.14 9.67
N PRO A 399 -15.22 -8.86 9.63
CA PRO A 399 -15.96 -8.79 8.36
C PRO A 399 -15.41 -7.77 7.34
N ARG A 400 -14.56 -6.84 7.78
CA ARG A 400 -13.92 -5.78 6.98
C ARG A 400 -12.52 -6.17 6.47
N GLN A 401 -12.04 -7.39 6.75
CA GLN A 401 -10.74 -7.85 6.29
C GLN A 401 -10.63 -7.73 4.76
N PHE A 402 -9.52 -7.15 4.30
CA PHE A 402 -9.22 -6.84 2.89
C PHE A 402 -10.29 -6.00 2.17
N GLU A 403 -11.09 -5.21 2.89
CA GLU A 403 -12.07 -4.30 2.26
C GLU A 403 -11.41 -3.34 1.24
N CYS A 404 -10.12 -3.04 1.44
CA CYS A 404 -9.28 -2.23 0.58
C CYS A 404 -9.30 -2.68 -0.89
N THR A 405 -9.43 -3.98 -1.16
CA THR A 405 -9.54 -4.51 -2.52
C THR A 405 -10.85 -5.25 -2.79
N ARG A 406 -11.57 -5.73 -1.77
CA ARG A 406 -12.93 -6.30 -1.96
C ARG A 406 -13.90 -5.27 -2.53
N LEU A 407 -13.78 -4.01 -2.12
CA LEU A 407 -14.68 -2.93 -2.55
C LEU A 407 -14.22 -2.23 -3.84
N ILE A 408 -13.15 -2.71 -4.49
CA ILE A 408 -12.83 -2.35 -5.86
C ILE A 408 -13.68 -3.25 -6.76
N THR A 409 -14.66 -2.68 -7.45
CA THR A 409 -15.59 -3.44 -8.31
C THR A 409 -15.00 -3.70 -9.68
N SER A 410 -15.54 -4.70 -10.39
CA SER A 410 -15.15 -4.98 -11.77
C SER A 410 -15.43 -3.79 -12.69
N ASP A 411 -16.53 -3.06 -12.49
CA ASP A 411 -16.86 -1.87 -13.26
C ASP A 411 -15.85 -0.73 -13.09
N GLN A 412 -15.28 -0.58 -11.89
CA GLN A 412 -14.19 0.39 -11.68
C GLN A 412 -12.95 0.04 -12.53
N VAL A 413 -12.63 -1.26 -12.64
CA VAL A 413 -11.51 -1.75 -13.45
C VAL A 413 -11.82 -1.62 -14.95
N LYS A 414 -13.03 -2.03 -15.38
CA LYS A 414 -13.50 -1.88 -16.77
C LYS A 414 -13.47 -0.42 -17.22
N ALA A 415 -13.85 0.52 -16.36
CA ALA A 415 -13.78 1.95 -16.65
C ALA A 415 -12.33 2.43 -16.90
N MET A 416 -11.32 1.83 -16.24
CA MET A 416 -9.91 2.14 -16.55
C MET A 416 -9.47 1.52 -17.87
N LEU A 417 -9.88 0.28 -18.16
CA LEU A 417 -9.60 -0.39 -19.43
C LEU A 417 -10.15 0.42 -20.61
N GLN A 418 -11.36 0.95 -20.48
CA GLN A 418 -11.98 1.82 -21.48
C GLN A 418 -11.19 3.11 -21.73
N ARG A 419 -10.34 3.57 -20.80
CA ARG A 419 -9.50 4.76 -21.02
C ARG A 419 -8.25 4.48 -21.83
N ILE A 420 -7.89 3.21 -22.05
CA ILE A 420 -6.69 2.83 -22.81
C ILE A 420 -6.96 3.05 -24.31
N PRO A 421 -6.20 3.92 -25.00
CA PRO A 421 -6.36 4.13 -26.42
C PRO A 421 -6.21 2.83 -27.21
N GLY A 422 -7.10 2.59 -28.18
CA GLY A 422 -7.06 1.39 -29.02
C GLY A 422 -7.67 0.13 -28.39
N LEU A 423 -7.82 0.06 -27.06
CA LEU A 423 -8.46 -1.09 -26.42
C LEU A 423 -9.98 -1.13 -26.68
N GLN A 424 -10.59 0.03 -26.94
CA GLN A 424 -11.99 0.15 -27.34
C GLN A 424 -12.26 -0.34 -28.78
N ALA A 425 -11.25 -0.40 -29.65
CA ALA A 425 -11.44 -0.78 -31.05
C ALA A 425 -11.72 -2.29 -31.22
N GLY A 426 -11.36 -3.11 -30.24
CA GLY A 426 -11.82 -4.50 -30.14
C GLY A 426 -13.32 -4.64 -29.82
N CYS A 427 -14.00 -3.56 -29.39
CA CYS A 427 -15.44 -3.55 -29.11
C CYS A 427 -16.33 -3.54 -30.36
N ALA A 428 -15.78 -3.55 -31.57
CA ALA A 428 -16.57 -3.73 -32.79
C ALA A 428 -16.78 -5.24 -33.02
N PRO A 429 -18.00 -5.79 -32.86
CA PRO A 429 -18.26 -7.14 -33.34
C PRO A 429 -17.96 -7.17 -34.84
N ALA A 430 -17.31 -8.22 -35.31
CA ALA A 430 -17.18 -8.49 -36.74
C ALA A 430 -18.58 -8.71 -37.31
N VAL A 431 -19.24 -7.65 -37.77
CA VAL A 431 -20.47 -7.74 -38.54
C VAL A 431 -20.08 -8.14 -39.96
N THR A 432 -19.82 -9.43 -40.17
CA THR A 432 -19.93 -10.03 -41.50
C THR A 432 -21.40 -10.37 -41.72
N GLY A 433 -22.13 -9.42 -42.30
CA GLY A 433 -23.52 -9.59 -42.68
C GLY A 433 -23.97 -8.42 -43.53
N SER A 434 -23.95 -8.61 -44.85
CA SER A 434 -24.50 -7.67 -45.83
C SER A 434 -25.97 -7.40 -45.51
N VAL A 435 -26.29 -6.17 -45.15
CA VAL A 435 -27.68 -5.70 -45.15
C VAL A 435 -27.78 -4.58 -46.17
N HIS A 436 -28.54 -4.85 -47.22
CA HIS A 436 -28.91 -3.91 -48.25
C HIS A 436 -29.51 -2.64 -47.62
N ALA A 437 -28.96 -1.50 -47.99
CA ALA A 437 -29.53 -0.20 -47.70
C ALA A 437 -30.88 -0.05 -48.40
N VAL A 438 -31.94 0.24 -47.64
CA VAL A 438 -33.19 0.80 -48.15
C VAL A 438 -33.26 2.26 -47.68
N PRO A 439 -33.42 3.25 -48.57
CA PRO A 439 -33.42 4.64 -48.18
C PRO A 439 -34.75 5.05 -47.53
N CYS A 440 -34.62 5.88 -46.48
CA CYS A 440 -35.72 6.48 -45.72
C CYS A 440 -36.29 7.69 -46.47
N GLU A 441 -37.54 7.61 -46.92
CA GLU A 441 -38.33 8.76 -47.38
C GLU A 441 -39.10 9.39 -46.21
N THR A 442 -38.92 10.70 -46.07
CA THR A 442 -39.62 11.57 -45.13
C THR A 442 -41.05 11.89 -45.59
N ARG A 443 -42.04 11.81 -44.69
CA ARG A 443 -43.29 12.61 -44.79
C ARG A 443 -43.86 12.97 -43.40
N PRO A 444 -44.50 14.15 -43.22
CA PRO A 444 -44.80 14.68 -41.89
C PRO A 444 -46.29 14.65 -41.48
N ARG A 445 -46.48 14.64 -40.14
CA ARG A 445 -47.61 15.12 -39.28
C ARG A 445 -49.04 14.59 -39.50
N SER A 446 -49.67 14.15 -38.41
CA SER A 446 -50.93 14.76 -37.95
C SER A 446 -51.15 14.56 -36.44
N ALA A 447 -51.75 15.57 -35.82
CA ALA A 447 -52.10 15.63 -34.41
C ALA A 447 -53.59 15.31 -34.23
N SER A 448 -53.94 14.63 -33.15
CA SER A 448 -55.32 14.61 -32.62
C SER A 448 -55.29 14.73 -31.09
N LYS A 449 -56.18 15.60 -30.58
CA LYS A 449 -56.39 15.96 -29.17
C LYS A 449 -57.79 15.45 -28.71
N PRO A 450 -58.15 15.52 -27.42
CA PRO A 450 -58.63 14.36 -26.65
C PRO A 450 -60.12 14.46 -26.22
N SER A 451 -60.66 13.36 -25.68
CA SER A 451 -61.95 13.32 -24.99
C SER A 451 -61.76 12.96 -23.51
N ALA A 452 -62.36 13.78 -22.65
CA ALA A 452 -62.25 13.82 -21.21
C ALA A 452 -63.40 13.07 -20.50
N ASN A 453 -63.11 12.60 -19.29
CA ASN A 453 -63.93 12.68 -18.06
C ASN A 453 -63.16 11.91 -16.97
N GLY A 454 -62.34 12.57 -16.15
CA GLY A 454 -62.69 13.16 -14.84
C GLY A 454 -61.74 12.47 -13.84
N GLY A 455 -61.01 13.09 -12.92
CA GLY A 455 -61.05 14.39 -12.29
C GLY A 455 -60.52 14.16 -10.87
N MET A 456 -59.21 14.36 -10.63
CA MET A 456 -58.58 14.86 -9.40
C MET A 456 -57.06 14.62 -9.38
N ALA A 457 -56.35 15.64 -8.91
CA ALA A 457 -54.93 15.72 -8.54
C ALA A 457 -53.89 15.56 -9.67
N THR A 458 -53.20 16.67 -9.94
CA THR A 458 -51.92 16.74 -10.64
C THR A 458 -50.86 15.92 -9.89
N GLY A 459 -50.78 14.63 -10.19
CA GLY A 459 -49.71 13.76 -9.74
C GLY A 459 -48.72 13.56 -10.87
N VAL A 460 -47.56 14.22 -10.80
CA VAL A 460 -46.37 13.71 -11.48
C VAL A 460 -46.17 12.30 -10.92
N THR A 461 -46.40 11.27 -11.72
CA THR A 461 -46.05 9.89 -11.35
C THR A 461 -44.54 9.79 -11.35
N VAL A 462 -43.93 10.11 -10.20
CA VAL A 462 -42.49 9.92 -9.96
C VAL A 462 -42.23 8.43 -10.00
N SER A 463 -41.30 8.00 -10.85
CA SER A 463 -40.94 6.58 -10.99
C SER A 463 -40.30 6.04 -9.70
N ALA A 464 -40.37 4.73 -9.49
CA ALA A 464 -39.72 4.10 -8.33
C ALA A 464 -38.20 4.39 -8.29
N GLY A 465 -37.55 4.48 -9.45
CA GLY A 465 -36.13 4.86 -9.56
C GLY A 465 -35.85 6.28 -9.09
N GLU A 466 -36.67 7.25 -9.50
CA GLU A 466 -36.52 8.64 -9.05
C GLU A 466 -36.81 8.80 -7.55
N LEU A 467 -37.76 8.04 -7.00
CA LEU A 467 -38.00 8.00 -5.55
C LEU A 467 -36.79 7.38 -4.81
N MET A 468 -36.20 6.32 -5.35
CA MET A 468 -34.98 5.71 -4.80
C MET A 468 -33.82 6.71 -4.77
N ASP A 469 -33.61 7.44 -5.85
CA ASP A 469 -32.52 8.42 -5.92
C ASP A 469 -32.75 9.60 -4.98
N ARG A 470 -33.99 10.09 -4.88
CA ARG A 470 -34.34 11.12 -3.89
C ARG A 470 -34.10 10.64 -2.46
N ALA A 471 -34.49 9.42 -2.14
CA ALA A 471 -34.25 8.85 -0.81
C ALA A 471 -32.75 8.73 -0.52
N ARG A 472 -31.93 8.27 -1.49
CA ARG A 472 -30.48 8.20 -1.36
C ARG A 472 -29.85 9.57 -1.12
N VAL A 473 -30.34 10.61 -1.77
CA VAL A 473 -29.87 11.99 -1.54
C VAL A 473 -30.13 12.42 -0.10
N HIS A 474 -31.34 12.20 0.41
CA HIS A 474 -31.66 12.50 1.82
C HIS A 474 -30.79 11.68 2.78
N ILE A 475 -30.60 10.39 2.54
CA ILE A 475 -29.77 9.52 3.40
C ILE A 475 -28.30 9.98 3.38
N ALA A 476 -27.76 10.31 2.21
CA ALA A 476 -26.39 10.79 2.08
C ALA A 476 -26.19 12.19 2.71
N GLN A 477 -27.20 13.06 2.64
CA GLN A 477 -27.17 14.31 3.38
C GLN A 477 -27.19 14.07 4.89
N GLY A 478 -28.06 13.17 5.37
CA GLY A 478 -28.13 12.80 6.78
C GLY A 478 -26.81 12.24 7.32
N ASP A 479 -26.08 11.47 6.51
CA ASP A 479 -24.74 10.97 6.88
C ASP A 479 -23.73 12.11 7.06
N ARG A 480 -23.75 13.09 6.15
CA ARG A 480 -22.88 14.26 6.23
C ARG A 480 -23.18 15.10 7.45
N ASP A 481 -24.47 15.35 7.72
CA ASP A 481 -24.91 16.12 8.88
C ASP A 481 -24.51 15.40 10.19
N ALA A 482 -24.67 14.07 10.24
CA ALA A 482 -24.26 13.26 11.40
C ALA A 482 -22.74 13.29 11.63
N GLN A 483 -21.93 13.25 10.56
CA GLN A 483 -20.47 13.37 10.66
C GLN A 483 -20.02 14.74 11.16
N GLN A 484 -20.78 15.79 10.85
CA GLN A 484 -20.53 17.16 11.32
C GLN A 484 -21.05 17.39 12.75
N GLY A 485 -21.71 16.39 13.35
CA GLY A 485 -22.34 16.51 14.67
C GLY A 485 -23.70 17.22 14.66
N ASP A 486 -24.22 17.59 13.49
CA ASP A 486 -25.55 18.19 13.34
C ASP A 486 -26.63 17.09 13.34
N LEU A 487 -26.88 16.56 14.53
CA LEU A 487 -27.84 15.47 14.72
C LEU A 487 -29.29 15.87 14.38
N VAL A 488 -29.63 17.16 14.46
CA VAL A 488 -30.97 17.68 14.16
C VAL A 488 -31.25 17.61 12.67
N ASN A 489 -30.34 18.12 11.84
CA ASN A 489 -30.48 18.01 10.39
C ASN A 489 -30.30 16.57 9.90
N ALA A 490 -29.42 15.79 10.53
CA ALA A 490 -29.28 14.36 10.24
C ALA A 490 -30.61 13.61 10.40
N LEU A 491 -31.30 13.78 11.53
CA LEU A 491 -32.59 13.15 11.77
C LEU A 491 -33.67 13.61 10.80
N LYS A 492 -33.70 14.90 10.47
CA LYS A 492 -34.64 15.43 9.46
C LYS A 492 -34.45 14.71 8.13
N ASN A 493 -33.21 14.67 7.64
CA ASN A 493 -32.86 14.05 6.37
C ASN A 493 -33.11 12.53 6.37
N TYR A 494 -32.74 11.81 7.43
CA TYR A 494 -33.05 10.38 7.51
C TYR A 494 -34.56 10.10 7.57
N ARG A 495 -35.36 10.93 8.25
CA ARG A 495 -36.83 10.77 8.29
C ARG A 495 -37.46 11.00 6.91
N GLU A 496 -36.97 11.99 6.16
CA GLU A 496 -37.40 12.24 4.77
C GLU A 496 -37.05 11.05 3.85
N GLY A 497 -35.83 10.52 3.95
CA GLY A 497 -35.43 9.31 3.22
C GLY A 497 -36.23 8.07 3.63
N SER A 498 -36.50 7.88 4.92
CA SER A 498 -37.29 6.77 5.47
C SER A 498 -38.74 6.81 5.00
N ALA A 499 -39.35 8.00 4.91
CA ALA A 499 -40.71 8.15 4.40
C ALA A 499 -40.82 7.71 2.94
N ILE A 500 -39.81 7.99 2.11
CA ILE A 500 -39.78 7.55 0.71
C ILE A 500 -39.55 6.05 0.61
N MET A 501 -38.58 5.50 1.36
CA MET A 501 -38.31 4.06 1.40
C MET A 501 -39.50 3.24 1.89
N ARG A 502 -40.27 3.78 2.83
CA ARG A 502 -41.51 3.18 3.30
C ARG A 502 -42.55 3.10 2.19
N ARG A 503 -42.79 4.20 1.47
CA ARG A 503 -43.73 4.21 0.33
C ARG A 503 -43.33 3.20 -0.76
N LEU A 504 -42.03 3.09 -1.04
CA LEU A 504 -41.51 2.12 -2.01
C LEU A 504 -41.70 0.67 -1.53
N SER A 505 -41.46 0.41 -0.24
CA SER A 505 -41.67 -0.91 0.36
C SER A 505 -43.15 -1.31 0.45
N GLU A 506 -44.04 -0.34 0.62
CA GLU A 506 -45.50 -0.55 0.62
C GLU A 506 -46.03 -0.79 -0.80
N ALA A 507 -45.45 -0.12 -1.80
CA ALA A 507 -45.80 -0.30 -3.22
C ALA A 507 -45.32 -1.65 -3.78
N ASP A 508 -44.19 -2.17 -3.31
CA ASP A 508 -43.67 -3.49 -3.66
C ASP A 508 -43.17 -4.24 -2.42
N ASN A 509 -44.11 -4.88 -1.74
CA ASN A 509 -43.84 -5.62 -0.51
C ASN A 509 -43.07 -6.94 -0.71
N ARG A 510 -42.81 -7.39 -1.95
CA ARG A 510 -42.01 -8.59 -2.22
C ARG A 510 -40.55 -8.25 -2.54
N ASN A 511 -40.24 -6.98 -2.75
CA ASN A 511 -38.88 -6.53 -3.01
C ASN A 511 -38.06 -6.51 -1.71
N ALA A 512 -37.29 -7.57 -1.49
CA ALA A 512 -36.39 -7.71 -0.35
C ALA A 512 -35.35 -6.57 -0.27
N GLY A 513 -34.97 -5.98 -1.41
CA GLY A 513 -34.05 -4.84 -1.48
C GLY A 513 -34.64 -3.58 -0.83
N PHE A 514 -35.87 -3.20 -1.19
CA PHE A 514 -36.54 -2.03 -0.60
C PHE A 514 -36.80 -2.20 0.90
N GLN A 515 -37.22 -3.40 1.32
CA GLN A 515 -37.39 -3.69 2.74
C GLN A 515 -36.08 -3.55 3.51
N ARG A 516 -34.98 -4.10 2.97
CA ARG A 516 -33.66 -4.00 3.57
C ARG A 516 -33.19 -2.55 3.65
N ASP A 517 -33.33 -1.78 2.57
CA ASP A 517 -32.94 -0.37 2.54
C ASP A 517 -33.73 0.45 3.58
N LEU A 518 -35.04 0.18 3.75
CA LEU A 518 -35.84 0.78 4.82
C LEU A 518 -35.30 0.42 6.22
N SER A 519 -34.91 -0.84 6.45
CA SER A 519 -34.28 -1.27 7.70
C SER A 519 -32.97 -0.51 7.98
N VAL A 520 -32.13 -0.33 6.96
CA VAL A 520 -30.87 0.42 7.10
C VAL A 520 -31.11 1.87 7.51
N VAL A 521 -32.08 2.55 6.90
CA VAL A 521 -32.40 3.94 7.26
C VAL A 521 -32.96 4.04 8.68
N ARG A 522 -33.80 3.10 9.10
CA ARG A 522 -34.30 3.04 10.50
C ARG A 522 -33.16 2.88 11.50
N ASN A 523 -32.16 2.05 11.19
CA ASN A 523 -30.96 1.93 12.03
C ASN A 523 -30.16 3.24 12.12
N ARG A 524 -30.13 4.05 11.06
CA ARG A 524 -29.46 5.37 11.07
C ARG A 524 -30.22 6.39 11.93
N ILE A 525 -31.55 6.38 11.85
CA ILE A 525 -32.40 7.19 12.74
C ILE A 525 -32.17 6.77 14.19
N GLY A 526 -32.20 5.46 14.49
CA GLY A 526 -31.97 4.96 15.84
C GLY A 526 -30.60 5.35 16.41
N ALA A 527 -29.55 5.28 15.59
CA ALA A 527 -28.20 5.70 16.00
C ALA A 527 -28.12 7.22 16.27
N ALA A 528 -28.78 8.05 15.45
CA ALA A 528 -28.81 9.49 15.67
C ALA A 528 -29.63 9.88 16.91
N LEU A 529 -30.74 9.19 17.19
CA LEU A 529 -31.52 9.37 18.42
C LEU A 529 -30.73 8.97 19.67
N LEU A 530 -30.00 7.85 19.61
CA LEU A 530 -29.10 7.41 20.68
C LEU A 530 -28.03 8.47 20.97
N ALA A 531 -27.44 9.06 19.92
CA ALA A 531 -26.45 10.13 20.06
C ALA A 531 -27.03 11.43 20.65
N GLN A 532 -28.32 11.70 20.42
CA GLN A 532 -29.05 12.80 21.08
C GLN A 532 -29.48 12.49 22.52
N GLY A 533 -29.30 11.25 22.98
CA GLY A 533 -29.75 10.79 24.29
C GLY A 533 -31.22 10.39 24.35
N ASP A 534 -31.93 10.38 23.22
CA ASP A 534 -33.30 9.84 23.12
C ASP A 534 -33.24 8.31 23.01
N LEU A 535 -33.04 7.66 24.16
CA LEU A 535 -32.91 6.22 24.26
C LEU A 535 -34.21 5.49 23.88
N GLN A 536 -35.36 6.13 24.11
CA GLN A 536 -36.67 5.52 23.84
C GLN A 536 -36.98 5.56 22.34
N GLY A 537 -36.74 6.69 21.67
CA GLY A 537 -36.84 6.77 20.22
C GLY A 537 -35.84 5.85 19.52
N ALA A 538 -34.61 5.73 20.04
CA ALA A 538 -33.59 4.85 19.49
C ALA A 538 -33.99 3.37 19.53
N ILE A 539 -34.53 2.89 20.66
CA ILE A 539 -34.92 1.48 20.79
C ILE A 539 -36.11 1.13 19.87
N GLU A 540 -37.04 2.06 19.67
CA GLU A 540 -38.22 1.86 18.80
C GLU A 540 -37.83 1.72 17.33
N GLU A 541 -36.91 2.56 16.84
CA GLU A 541 -36.42 2.49 15.46
C GLU A 541 -35.57 1.25 15.20
N HIS A 542 -34.70 0.86 16.16
CA HIS A 542 -33.91 -0.36 16.03
C HIS A 542 -34.77 -1.63 16.09
N ARG A 543 -35.83 -1.67 16.91
CA ARG A 543 -36.80 -2.77 16.92
C ARG A 543 -37.58 -2.85 15.62
N SER A 544 -37.98 -1.71 15.06
CA SER A 544 -38.65 -1.65 13.76
C SER A 544 -37.75 -2.15 12.63
N SER A 545 -36.45 -1.85 12.69
CA SER A 545 -35.45 -2.41 11.78
C SER A 545 -35.27 -3.92 11.96
N LEU A 546 -35.21 -4.38 13.22
CA LEU A 546 -35.04 -5.80 13.54
C LEU A 546 -36.19 -6.63 12.97
N ALA A 547 -37.44 -6.20 13.15
CA ALA A 547 -38.62 -6.91 12.65
C ALA A 547 -38.59 -7.13 11.13
N ILE A 548 -38.05 -6.15 10.37
CA ILE A 548 -37.89 -6.29 8.92
C ILE A 548 -36.82 -7.35 8.60
N MET A 549 -35.66 -7.28 9.27
CA MET A 549 -34.57 -8.21 9.02
C MET A 549 -34.86 -9.64 9.48
N GLU A 550 -35.64 -9.82 10.55
CA GLU A 550 -36.10 -11.13 10.99
C GLU A 550 -36.96 -11.79 9.91
N ARG A 551 -37.92 -11.04 9.34
CA ARG A 551 -38.76 -11.53 8.23
C ARG A 551 -37.91 -11.88 7.00
N LEU A 552 -37.04 -10.98 6.55
CA LEU A 552 -36.19 -11.21 5.37
C LEU A 552 -35.26 -12.42 5.54
N THR A 553 -34.73 -12.60 6.75
CA THR A 553 -33.85 -13.74 7.07
C THR A 553 -34.64 -15.05 7.17
N ALA A 554 -35.86 -15.02 7.71
CA ALA A 554 -36.73 -16.20 7.76
C ALA A 554 -37.17 -16.64 6.35
N GLU A 555 -37.45 -15.69 5.46
CA GLU A 555 -37.80 -15.95 4.05
C GLU A 555 -36.58 -16.43 3.23
N ASN A 556 -35.36 -16.05 3.63
CA ASN A 556 -34.12 -16.40 2.92
C ASN A 556 -32.99 -16.81 3.88
N PRO A 557 -33.07 -18.01 4.53
CA PRO A 557 -32.15 -18.40 5.59
C PRO A 557 -30.68 -18.52 5.17
N ASP A 558 -30.44 -18.87 3.91
CA ASP A 558 -29.09 -19.04 3.35
C ASP A 558 -28.44 -17.71 2.94
N ASN A 559 -29.21 -16.61 2.90
CA ASN A 559 -28.68 -15.31 2.55
C ASN A 559 -27.81 -14.76 3.69
N ILE A 560 -26.50 -14.85 3.50
CA ILE A 560 -25.48 -14.41 4.46
C ILE A 560 -25.61 -12.91 4.76
N GLU A 561 -26.00 -12.09 3.78
CA GLU A 561 -26.17 -10.65 3.96
C GLU A 561 -27.32 -10.34 4.93
N PHE A 562 -28.46 -11.02 4.79
CA PHE A 562 -29.59 -10.82 5.70
C PHE A 562 -29.28 -11.29 7.12
N ARG A 563 -28.59 -12.42 7.27
CA ARG A 563 -28.11 -12.88 8.59
C ARG A 563 -27.15 -11.88 9.24
N ARG A 564 -26.27 -11.25 8.47
CA ARG A 564 -25.35 -10.22 8.97
C ARG A 564 -26.11 -8.96 9.42
N ASP A 565 -27.06 -8.50 8.62
CA ASP A 565 -27.81 -7.28 8.90
C ASP A 565 -28.81 -7.49 10.07
N LEU A 566 -29.33 -8.71 10.23
CA LEU A 566 -30.06 -9.13 11.44
C LEU A 566 -29.18 -9.07 12.69
N ALA A 567 -27.95 -9.60 12.63
CA ALA A 567 -26.99 -9.51 13.73
C ALA A 567 -26.62 -8.05 14.07
N TRP A 568 -26.54 -7.18 13.05
CA TRP A 568 -26.31 -5.75 13.23
C TRP A 568 -27.46 -5.07 14.01
N CYS A 569 -28.71 -5.38 13.67
CA CYS A 569 -29.88 -4.85 14.39
C CYS A 569 -29.86 -5.25 15.87
N ASN A 570 -29.54 -6.52 16.16
CA ASN A 570 -29.41 -7.02 17.54
C ASN A 570 -28.30 -6.29 18.32
N ALA A 571 -27.16 -6.02 17.67
CA ALA A 571 -26.06 -5.29 18.31
C ALA A 571 -26.44 -3.85 18.67
N ARG A 572 -27.20 -3.16 17.80
CA ARG A 572 -27.69 -1.79 18.07
C ARG A 572 -28.69 -1.75 19.22
N ILE A 573 -29.61 -2.71 19.29
CA ILE A 573 -30.56 -2.84 20.41
C ILE A 573 -29.80 -3.05 21.73
N ALA A 574 -28.81 -3.95 21.75
CA ALA A 574 -27.99 -4.19 22.92
C ALA A 574 -27.23 -2.93 23.38
N GLU A 575 -26.80 -2.08 22.44
CA GLU A 575 -26.16 -0.80 22.77
C GLU A 575 -27.12 0.16 23.47
N VAL A 576 -28.35 0.31 22.98
CA VAL A 576 -29.36 1.16 23.62
C VAL A 576 -29.73 0.63 25.00
N LEU A 577 -29.91 -0.68 25.17
CA LEU A 577 -30.21 -1.29 26.48
C LEU A 577 -29.09 -1.06 27.51
N ARG A 578 -27.82 -1.14 27.08
CA ARG A 578 -26.67 -0.78 27.95
C ARG A 578 -26.70 0.70 28.32
N ALA A 579 -27.05 1.58 27.40
CA ALA A 579 -27.19 3.00 27.67
C ALA A 579 -28.32 3.28 28.67
N GLN A 580 -29.46 2.58 28.55
CA GLN A 580 -30.57 2.66 29.51
C GLN A 580 -30.16 2.20 30.91
N GLY A 581 -29.45 1.06 31.03
CA GLY A 581 -28.93 0.57 32.32
C GLY A 581 -28.01 1.59 33.01
N ARG A 582 -27.07 2.18 32.25
CA ARG A 582 -26.17 3.22 32.76
C ARG A 582 -26.90 4.50 33.20
N ALA A 583 -28.01 4.84 32.56
CA ALA A 583 -28.83 5.99 32.95
C ALA A 583 -29.60 5.72 34.26
N VAL A 584 -30.14 4.50 34.43
CA VAL A 584 -30.79 4.05 35.67
C VAL A 584 -29.79 4.01 36.82
N ASP A 585 -28.60 3.45 36.60
CA ASP A 585 -27.55 3.38 37.62
C ASP A 585 -27.10 4.78 38.07
N ARG A 586 -26.98 5.74 37.13
CA ARG A 586 -26.68 7.16 37.45
C ARG A 586 -27.78 7.84 38.26
N LEU A 587 -29.05 7.53 37.99
CA LEU A 587 -30.18 8.05 38.78
C LEU A 587 -30.22 7.43 40.18
N ALA A 588 -29.80 6.16 40.33
CA ALA A 588 -29.70 5.48 41.61
C ALA A 588 -28.49 5.90 42.46
N SER A 589 -27.46 6.50 41.84
CA SER A 589 -26.20 6.89 42.50
C SER A 589 -25.94 8.40 42.57
N GLY A 590 -26.97 9.24 42.30
CA GLY A 590 -26.92 10.68 42.55
C GLY A 590 -26.86 10.99 44.07
N PRO A 591 -26.12 12.02 44.51
CA PRO A 591 -25.94 12.29 45.93
C PRO A 591 -27.26 12.69 46.60
N ALA A 592 -27.55 12.10 47.76
CA ALA A 592 -28.58 12.59 48.67
C ALA A 592 -28.27 14.06 49.02
N ALA A 593 -29.28 14.94 48.91
CA ALA A 593 -29.16 16.35 49.22
C ALA A 593 -28.55 16.54 50.63
N PRO A 594 -27.52 17.40 50.80
CA PRO A 594 -26.89 17.57 52.08
C PRO A 594 -27.85 18.25 53.06
N ALA A 595 -28.04 17.61 54.20
CA ALA A 595 -28.76 18.14 55.34
C ALA A 595 -28.15 19.49 55.77
N ILE A 596 -29.00 20.52 55.82
CA ILE A 596 -28.68 21.82 56.41
C ILE A 596 -28.46 21.59 57.90
N THR A 597 -27.20 21.60 58.34
CA THR A 597 -26.85 21.64 59.77
C THR A 597 -26.33 23.02 60.11
N ASN A 598 -27.21 23.83 60.68
CA ASN A 598 -26.87 25.03 61.42
C ASN A 598 -25.84 24.70 62.50
N ARG A 599 -24.74 25.44 62.56
CA ARG A 599 -24.05 25.69 63.83
C ARG A 599 -23.70 27.16 63.99
N PRO A 600 -23.87 27.70 65.21
CA PRO A 600 -23.92 29.13 65.45
C PRO A 600 -22.51 29.71 65.65
N GLU A 601 -22.37 30.99 65.30
CA GLU A 601 -21.26 31.83 65.72
C GLU A 601 -21.12 31.84 67.25
N THR A 602 -19.90 31.75 67.77
CA THR A 602 -19.34 32.78 68.66
C THR A 602 -17.92 32.45 69.12
N ARG A 603 -17.07 33.49 68.95
CA ARG A 603 -15.78 33.84 69.56
C ARG A 603 -14.55 32.99 69.29
#